data_AF-A0A924SD80-F1
#
_entry.id   AF-A0A924SD80-F1
#
_cell.length_a   1.000
_cell.length_b   1.000
_cell.length_c   1.000
_cell.angle_alpha   90.00
_cell.angle_beta   90.00
_cell.angle_gamma   90.00
#
_symmetry.space_group_name_H-M   'P 1'
#
loop_
_entity.id
_entity.type
_entity.pdbx_description
1 polymer ?
#
loop_
_entity_poly.entity_id
_entity_poly.type
_entity_poly.pdbx_seq_one_letter_code
_entity_poly.pdbx_strand_id
1 'polypeptide(L)'
;MRRIDAPVGVTPQGVPSAEDALRLLAESRAMLRSAIADADGLALGLIMHPHPVVGEINLYEWILFVGLHEQRHLPQIGEVAAASAN
;
A
#
# COMPACT_ATOMS: atom_id res chain seq x y z
N MET A 1 -7.83 -11.19 -12.39
CA MET A 1 -6.48 -10.76 -11.94
C MET A 1 -5.88 -11.86 -11.07
N ARG A 2 -4.59 -12.17 -11.18
CA ARG A 2 -3.98 -13.24 -10.37
C ARG A 2 -3.93 -12.86 -8.88
N ARG A 3 -4.30 -13.77 -7.99
CA ARG A 3 -4.07 -13.62 -6.54
C ARG A 3 -2.57 -13.70 -6.25
N ILE A 4 -2.07 -12.80 -5.41
CA ILE A 4 -0.67 -12.76 -4.99
C ILE A 4 -0.71 -12.73 -3.48
N ASP A 5 -0.04 -13.69 -2.85
CA ASP A 5 0.05 -13.74 -1.40
C ASP A 5 1.08 -12.71 -0.93
N ALA A 6 0.80 -12.08 0.21
CA ALA A 6 1.69 -11.08 0.79
C ALA A 6 3.03 -11.72 1.21
N PRO A 7 4.18 -11.07 0.95
CA PRO A 7 5.47 -11.48 1.51
C PRO A 7 5.45 -11.50 3.04
N VAL A 8 6.23 -12.40 3.66
CA VAL A 8 6.31 -12.60 5.12
C VAL A 8 6.45 -11.29 5.91
N GLY A 9 7.24 -10.33 5.43
CA GLY A 9 7.48 -9.06 6.13
C GLY A 9 6.30 -8.07 6.10
N VAL A 10 5.31 -8.28 5.24
CA VAL A 10 4.13 -7.40 5.07
C VAL A 10 2.81 -8.16 5.14
N THR A 11 2.86 -9.43 5.56
CA THR A 11 1.65 -10.20 5.85
C THR A 11 0.89 -9.56 7.01
N PRO A 12 -0.42 -9.28 6.88
CA PRO A 12 -1.22 -8.76 7.98
C PRO A 12 -1.14 -9.67 9.20
N GLN A 13 -0.85 -9.10 10.37
CA GLN A 13 -0.80 -9.82 11.63
C GLN A 13 -2.10 -9.58 12.41
N GLY A 14 -2.82 -10.67 12.69
CA GLY A 14 -4.13 -10.58 13.33
C GLY A 14 -5.19 -9.90 12.46
N VAL A 15 -6.36 -9.66 13.06
CA VAL A 15 -7.48 -8.96 12.41
C VAL A 15 -7.81 -7.75 13.29
N PRO A 16 -7.42 -6.53 12.89
CA PRO A 16 -7.77 -5.33 13.65
C PRO A 16 -9.28 -5.11 13.67
N SER A 17 -9.76 -4.34 14.66
CA SER A 17 -11.13 -3.80 14.59
C SER A 17 -11.29 -2.91 13.36
N ALA A 18 -12.52 -2.70 12.89
CA ALA A 18 -12.77 -1.80 11.76
C ALA A 18 -12.31 -0.36 12.07
N GLU A 19 -12.49 0.08 13.32
CA GLU A 19 -12.02 1.38 13.79
C GLU A 19 -10.48 1.48 13.75
N ASP A 20 -9.78 0.48 14.28
CA ASP A 20 -8.32 0.43 14.24
C ASP A 20 -7.78 0.36 12.81
N ALA A 21 -8.40 -0.42 11.94
CA ALA A 21 -8.00 -0.52 10.53
C ALA A 21 -8.11 0.83 9.82
N LEU A 22 -9.22 1.57 10.04
CA LEU A 22 -9.42 2.90 9.46
C LEU A 22 -8.44 3.93 10.02
N ARG A 23 -8.19 3.90 11.34
CA ARG A 23 -7.22 4.76 12.00
C ARG A 23 -5.80 4.51 11.46
N LEU A 24 -5.35 3.26 11.42
CA LEU A 24 -4.03 2.87 10.91
C LEU A 24 -3.87 3.22 9.43
N LEU A 25 -4.93 3.10 8.61
CA LEU A 25 -4.92 3.53 7.21
C LEU A 25 -4.79 5.05 7.07
N ALA A 26 -5.44 5.83 7.94
CA ALA A 26 -5.30 7.29 7.94
C ALA A 26 -3.90 7.73 8.39
N GLU A 27 -3.36 7.09 9.43
CA GLU A 27 -2.00 7.32 9.93
C GLU A 27 -0.95 7.01 8.87
N SER A 28 -1.04 5.85 8.21
CA SER A 28 -0.08 5.46 7.16
C SER A 28 -0.12 6.40 5.95
N ARG A 29 -1.32 6.87 5.55
CA ARG A 29 -1.51 7.89 4.50
C ARG A 29 -0.86 9.21 4.89
N ALA A 30 -1.00 9.64 6.13
CA ALA A 30 -0.38 10.87 6.62
C ALA A 30 1.15 10.76 6.63
N MET A 31 1.69 9.63 7.09
CA MET A 31 3.13 9.35 7.07
C MET A 31 3.69 9.36 5.65
N LEU A 32 3.02 8.70 4.70
CA LEU A 32 3.44 8.69 3.29
C LEU A 32 3.47 10.11 2.72
N ARG A 33 2.44 10.92 2.97
CA ARG A 33 2.40 12.31 2.50
C ARG A 33 3.50 13.17 3.11
N SER A 34 3.81 12.98 4.40
CA SER A 34 4.93 13.65 5.05
C SER A 34 6.25 13.26 4.38
N ALA A 35 6.50 11.96 4.19
CA ALA A 35 7.72 11.48 3.55
C ALA A 35 7.90 12.01 2.12
N ILE A 36 6.81 12.14 1.35
CA ILE A 36 6.85 12.74 0.01
C ILE A 36 7.20 14.23 0.09
N ALA A 37 6.63 14.97 1.04
CA ALA A 37 6.94 16.39 1.24
C ALA A 37 8.38 16.61 1.72
N ASP A 38 8.87 15.78 2.64
CA ASP A 38 10.24 15.82 3.15
C ASP A 38 11.28 15.48 2.06
N ALA A 39 10.85 14.73 1.04
CA ALA A 39 11.66 14.36 -0.11
C ALA A 39 11.64 15.38 -1.26
N ASP A 40 10.95 16.51 -1.12
CA ASP A 40 10.89 17.54 -2.16
C ASP A 40 12.29 18.04 -2.54
N GLY A 41 12.53 18.19 -3.84
CA GLY A 41 13.84 18.54 -4.39
C GLY A 41 14.90 17.42 -4.40
N LEU A 42 14.62 16.23 -3.83
CA LEU A 42 15.55 15.10 -3.91
C LEU A 42 15.46 14.37 -5.25
N ALA A 43 16.59 13.83 -5.70
CA ALA A 43 16.68 13.04 -6.94
C ALA A 43 16.17 11.59 -6.76
N LEU A 44 14.90 11.44 -6.38
CA LEU A 44 14.28 10.14 -6.05
C LEU A 44 14.36 9.10 -7.19
N GLY A 45 14.42 9.56 -8.44
CA GLY A 45 14.59 8.70 -9.61
C GLY A 45 15.94 7.98 -9.68
N LEU A 46 16.93 8.38 -8.87
CA LEU A 46 18.24 7.73 -8.78
C LEU A 46 18.34 6.72 -7.63
N ILE A 47 17.33 6.64 -6.76
CA ILE A 47 17.31 5.75 -5.61
C ILE A 47 16.47 4.52 -5.96
N MET A 48 17.13 3.39 -6.15
CA MET A 48 16.51 2.11 -6.50
C MET A 48 16.23 1.29 -5.24
N HIS A 49 15.05 0.66 -5.19
CA HIS A 49 14.72 -0.29 -4.13
C HIS A 49 13.82 -1.41 -4.67
N PRO A 50 14.10 -2.70 -4.41
CA PRO A 50 13.34 -3.81 -4.99
C PRO A 50 11.92 -3.93 -4.43
N HIS A 51 10.92 -3.97 -5.30
CA HIS A 51 9.58 -4.42 -4.94
C HIS A 51 9.47 -5.95 -5.09
N PRO A 52 8.87 -6.67 -4.10
CA PRO A 52 8.79 -8.15 -4.11
C PRO A 52 8.14 -8.80 -5.32
N VAL A 53 7.30 -8.06 -6.06
CA VAL A 53 6.54 -8.58 -7.22
C VAL A 53 6.97 -7.95 -8.55
N VAL A 54 7.34 -6.67 -8.55
CA VAL A 54 7.57 -5.92 -9.81
C VAL A 54 9.06 -5.68 -10.08
N GLY A 55 9.94 -6.10 -9.17
CA GLY A 55 11.39 -6.00 -9.34
C GLY A 55 11.93 -4.63 -8.92
N GLU A 56 13.09 -4.27 -9.48
CA GLU A 56 13.76 -2.99 -9.22
C GLU A 56 12.93 -1.83 -9.77
N ILE A 57 12.57 -0.92 -8.88
CA ILE A 57 11.88 0.33 -9.22
C ILE A 57 12.50 1.48 -8.40
N ASN A 58 12.47 2.70 -8.93
CA ASN A 58 12.96 3.88 -8.24
C ASN A 58 11.93 4.42 -7.23
N LEU A 59 12.32 5.38 -6.38
CA LEU A 59 11.42 5.90 -5.35
C LEU A 59 10.21 6.68 -5.89
N TYR A 60 10.27 7.28 -7.09
CA TYR A 60 9.07 7.83 -7.73
C TYR A 60 8.08 6.73 -8.12
N GLU A 61 8.59 5.64 -8.68
CA GLU A 61 7.79 4.48 -9.06
C GLU A 61 7.19 3.78 -7.84
N TRP A 62 7.89 3.75 -6.70
CA TRP A 62 7.32 3.30 -5.42
C TRP A 62 6.13 4.13 -4.97
N ILE A 63 6.21 5.46 -5.05
CA ILE A 63 5.10 6.35 -4.68
C ILE A 63 3.88 6.07 -5.58
N LEU A 64 4.10 5.94 -6.89
CA LEU A 64 3.04 5.57 -7.84
C LEU A 64 2.48 4.18 -7.55
N PHE A 65 3.34 3.22 -7.24
CA PHE A 65 2.97 1.85 -6.91
C PHE A 65 1.99 1.82 -5.73
N VAL A 66 2.25 2.57 -4.65
CA VAL A 66 1.33 2.61 -3.49
C VAL A 66 -0.08 3.04 -3.91
N GLY A 67 -0.21 4.11 -4.70
CA GLY A 67 -1.52 4.56 -5.17
C GLY A 67 -2.23 3.53 -6.06
N LEU A 68 -1.50 2.91 -7.00
CA LEU A 68 -2.04 1.85 -7.86
C LEU A 68 -2.42 0.60 -7.07
N HIS A 69 -1.65 0.25 -6.03
CA HIS A 69 -1.90 -0.88 -5.16
C HIS A 69 -3.17 -0.69 -4.34
N GLU A 70 -3.38 0.50 -3.77
CA GLU A 70 -4.62 0.84 -3.07
C GLU A 70 -5.85 0.77 -3.99
N GLN A 71 -5.75 1.34 -5.21
CA GLN A 71 -6.84 1.28 -6.20
C GLN A 71 -7.21 -0.15 -6.57
N ARG A 72 -6.19 -1.02 -6.74
CA ARG A 72 -6.38 -2.44 -7.00
C ARG A 72 -7.18 -3.15 -5.90
N HIS A 73 -7.09 -2.70 -4.65
CA HIS A 73 -7.79 -3.33 -3.52
C HIS A 73 -9.26 -2.90 -3.39
N LEU A 74 -9.70 -1.82 -4.03
CA LEU A 74 -11.10 -1.36 -3.94
C LEU A 74 -12.13 -2.42 -4.34
N PRO A 75 -11.97 -3.16 -5.46
CA PRO A 75 -12.91 -4.23 -5.81
C PRO A 75 -12.94 -5.36 -4.77
N GLN A 76 -11.78 -5.72 -4.20
CA GLN A 76 -11.69 -6.78 -3.19
C GLN A 76 -12.40 -6.39 -1.89
N ILE A 77 -12.32 -5.13 -1.48
CA ILE A 77 -13.09 -4.60 -0.35
C ILE A 77 -14.59 -4.71 -0.64
N GLY A 78 -15.01 -4.38 -1.86
CA GLY A 78 -16.39 -4.55 -2.31
C GLY A 78 -16.87 -6.00 -2.25
N GLU A 79 -16.06 -6.94 -2.71
CA GLU A 79 -16.33 -8.38 -2.65
C GLU A 79 -16.48 -8.88 -1.19
N VAL A 80 -15.58 -8.48 -0.30
CA VAL A 80 -15.62 -8.84 1.13
C VAL A 80 -16.85 -8.25 1.82
N ALA A 81 -17.17 -6.98 1.55
CA ALA A 81 -18.34 -6.32 2.11
C ALA A 81 -19.65 -6.98 1.67
N ALA A 82 -19.76 -7.34 0.38
CA ALA A 82 -20.91 -8.07 -0.14
C ALA A 82 -21.03 -9.49 0.45
N ALA A 83 -19.91 -10.20 0.62
CA ALA A 83 -19.91 -11.54 1.21
C ALA A 83 -20.30 -11.53 2.70
N SER A 84 -20.02 -10.43 3.41
CA SER A 84 -20.30 -10.28 4.85
C SER A 84 -21.73 -9.77 5.14
N ALA A 85 -22.51 -9.45 4.11
CA ALA A 85 -23.89 -8.98 4.23
C ALA A 85 -24.94 -10.10 4.11
N ASN A 86 -24.50 -11.35 3.87
CA ASN A 86 -25.32 -12.57 3.83
C ASN A 86 -25.07 -13.42 5.07
#